data_AF-E5KIC2-F1
#
_entry.id   AF-E5KIC2-F1
#
_cell.length_a   1.000
_cell.length_b   1.000
_cell.length_c   1.000
_cell.angle_alpha   90.00
_cell.angle_beta   90.00
_cell.angle_gamma   90.00
#
_symmetry.space_group_name_H-M   'P 1'
#
loop_
_entity.id
_entity.type
_entity.pdbx_description
1 polymer ?
#
loop_
_entity_poly.entity_id
_entity_poly.type
_entity_poly.pdbx_seq_one_letter_code
_entity_poly.pdbx_strand_id
1 'polypeptide(L)'
;MTTDSITAVEADPRDRVHAVRHRYAHRGDRATVQDWAYTVYLSVILGAVYVAPVVYLVRTTEALVSLPSAGAATPVACLVAAAVFWGAQLTGRFWGPLVLKPFLLHVFMSTDLSPTHYLGTIARRRLGYAGLGTLLAVCTATFLATDLFDRPGSALLPQSLAVAVGVGAVAPVAWLWGQVRTVRENVLLAAAVAVVAAATALLGRSALLGGSGPWLVTGVLAAAAALLGRSAFRSVRTVDLARLARESARAAEAQTFAWTGTLHHALDLYRPQPRGLTSALTRPDGRLRGHLAQGAVRAVRTRGRALAAAVFLPAGGALLTLGVAEPDARLATLSWMTGAVGVYLGSGWTGESWRGLRDELTLAPLLGEWWGGLLARTLAWPVVAVVVPVGLASAVTVLARWPLQGGGPSDAVLLTAGSVVLVLGARFLREMKMNLPVELLLPLITPLGDLSAVRVFVWQFDGLVVVLAGVLVMNGMPSASGAALIALGAAACCVWAGLRRTGWSLRPLVARLGRV
;
A
#
# COMPACT_ATOMS: atom_id res chain seq x y z
N MET A 1 56.27 -23.69 32.36
CA MET A 1 55.01 -23.34 33.05
C MET A 1 55.10 -21.87 33.43
N THR A 2 54.69 -21.00 32.51
CA THR A 2 54.51 -19.56 32.72
C THR A 2 53.21 -19.26 32.02
N THR A 3 52.17 -19.18 32.83
CA THR A 3 50.84 -18.69 32.47
C THR A 3 50.97 -17.21 32.16
N ASP A 4 51.32 -16.88 30.92
CA ASP A 4 51.03 -15.58 30.35
C ASP A 4 49.50 -15.51 30.23
N SER A 5 48.91 -14.92 31.25
CA SER A 5 47.54 -14.44 31.25
C SER A 5 47.35 -13.57 30.02
N ILE A 6 46.75 -14.16 28.98
CA ILE A 6 46.09 -13.42 27.92
C ILE A 6 44.93 -12.69 28.59
N THR A 7 45.23 -11.54 29.20
CA THR A 7 44.26 -10.47 29.40
C THR A 7 44.00 -9.90 28.01
N ALA A 8 43.31 -10.68 27.16
CA ALA A 8 42.54 -10.10 26.08
C ALA A 8 41.55 -9.19 26.79
N VAL A 9 41.84 -7.89 26.81
CA VAL A 9 40.86 -6.86 27.16
C VAL A 9 39.60 -7.25 26.40
N GLU A 10 38.56 -7.68 27.13
CA GLU A 10 37.30 -8.09 26.53
C GLU A 10 36.82 -6.91 25.69
N ALA A 11 37.03 -7.00 24.37
CA ALA A 11 36.74 -5.91 23.47
C ALA A 11 35.26 -5.55 23.66
N ASP A 12 34.97 -4.27 23.89
CA ASP A 12 33.61 -3.77 24.11
C ASP A 12 32.70 -4.39 23.04
N PRO A 13 31.54 -4.97 23.39
CA PRO A 13 30.53 -5.41 22.44
C PRO A 13 30.33 -4.46 21.25
N ARG A 14 30.47 -3.14 21.45
CA ARG A 14 30.43 -2.15 20.37
C ARG A 14 31.59 -2.27 19.37
N ASP A 15 32.80 -2.44 19.86
CA ASP A 15 34.00 -2.59 19.03
C ASP A 15 33.94 -3.87 18.22
N ARG A 16 33.45 -4.96 18.83
CA ARG A 16 33.23 -6.24 18.16
C ARG A 16 32.21 -6.12 17.02
N VAL A 17 31.09 -5.43 17.25
CA VAL A 17 30.07 -5.16 16.21
C VAL A 17 30.64 -4.28 15.10
N HIS A 18 31.41 -3.25 15.46
CA HIS A 18 32.06 -2.36 14.50
C HIS A 18 33.06 -3.12 13.62
N ALA A 19 33.89 -3.99 14.20
CA ALA A 19 34.86 -4.81 13.48
C ALA A 19 34.20 -5.73 12.44
N VAL A 20 33.11 -6.43 12.82
CA VAL A 20 32.35 -7.29 11.89
C VAL A 20 31.80 -6.49 10.72
N ARG A 21 31.20 -5.31 10.98
CA ARG A 21 30.67 -4.44 9.92
C ARG A 21 31.75 -3.89 9.03
N HIS A 22 32.86 -3.46 9.61
CA HIS A 22 34.00 -2.93 8.87
C HIS A 22 34.52 -3.99 7.90
N ARG A 23 34.76 -5.22 8.37
CA ARG A 23 35.17 -6.34 7.50
C ARG A 23 34.15 -6.66 6.41
N TYR A 24 32.86 -6.62 6.73
CA TYR A 24 31.80 -6.84 5.73
C TYR A 24 31.77 -5.74 4.67
N ALA A 25 31.91 -4.47 5.07
CA ALA A 25 31.89 -3.33 4.15
C ALA A 25 33.05 -3.36 3.12
N HIS A 26 34.17 -4.01 3.44
CA HIS A 26 35.30 -4.19 2.51
C HIS A 26 34.99 -5.20 1.39
N ARG A 27 33.89 -5.95 1.45
CA ARG A 27 33.49 -6.91 0.40
C ARG A 27 32.69 -6.27 -0.76
N GLY A 28 32.68 -4.95 -0.89
CA GLY A 28 32.13 -4.26 -2.07
C GLY A 28 30.89 -3.38 -1.86
N ASP A 29 30.51 -3.08 -0.60
CA ASP A 29 29.33 -2.23 -0.29
C ASP A 29 29.70 -0.75 -0.01
N ARG A 30 30.96 -0.34 -0.20
CA ARG A 30 31.34 1.06 0.02
C ARG A 30 30.95 1.90 -1.20
N ALA A 31 30.09 2.90 -0.96
CA ALA A 31 29.84 3.95 -1.93
C ALA A 31 31.18 4.61 -2.31
N THR A 32 31.47 4.57 -3.60
CA THR A 32 32.65 5.21 -4.19
C THR A 32 32.41 6.72 -4.30
N VAL A 33 33.48 7.49 -4.52
CA VAL A 33 33.36 8.94 -4.79
C VAL A 33 32.48 9.21 -6.02
N GLN A 34 32.53 8.30 -7.00
CA GLN A 34 31.68 8.34 -8.19
C GLN A 34 30.20 8.20 -7.84
N ASP A 35 29.85 7.33 -6.89
CA ASP A 35 28.45 7.17 -6.44
C ASP A 35 27.92 8.44 -5.78
N TRP A 36 28.76 9.13 -4.99
CA TRP A 36 28.40 10.41 -4.39
C TRP A 36 28.22 11.51 -5.43
N ALA A 37 29.16 11.63 -6.37
CA ALA A 37 29.08 12.61 -7.46
C ALA A 37 27.82 12.37 -8.32
N TYR A 38 27.53 11.11 -8.66
CA TYR A 38 26.34 10.72 -9.39
C TYR A 38 25.06 11.03 -8.60
N THR A 39 25.04 10.77 -7.30
CA THR A 39 23.87 11.09 -6.44
C THR A 39 23.61 12.59 -6.37
N VAL A 40 24.67 13.41 -6.24
CA VAL A 40 24.56 14.88 -6.25
C VAL A 40 24.04 15.37 -7.60
N TYR A 41 24.62 14.89 -8.70
CA TYR A 41 24.17 15.18 -10.06
C TYR A 41 22.67 14.87 -10.24
N LEU A 42 22.25 13.66 -9.86
CA LEU A 42 20.87 13.22 -9.98
C LEU A 42 19.91 14.03 -9.08
N SER A 43 20.36 14.44 -7.90
CA SER A 43 19.59 15.29 -6.98
C SER A 43 19.37 16.69 -7.54
N VAL A 44 20.41 17.28 -8.16
CA VAL A 44 20.33 18.60 -8.81
C VAL A 44 19.36 18.56 -9.98
N ILE A 45 19.47 17.55 -10.84
CA ILE A 45 18.55 17.39 -11.98
C ILE A 45 17.12 17.17 -11.51
N LEU A 46 16.90 16.28 -10.54
CA LEU A 46 15.57 16.03 -9.97
C LEU A 46 14.98 17.33 -9.39
N GLY A 47 15.80 18.09 -8.68
CA GLY A 47 15.43 19.39 -8.13
C GLY A 47 14.99 20.39 -9.20
N ALA A 48 15.81 20.57 -10.22
CA ALA A 48 15.58 21.57 -11.27
C ALA A 48 14.46 21.19 -12.24
N VAL A 49 14.39 19.93 -12.66
CA VAL A 49 13.49 19.47 -13.73
C VAL A 49 12.13 19.02 -13.20
N TYR A 50 12.05 18.53 -11.96
CA TYR A 50 10.80 18.01 -11.41
C TYR A 50 10.31 18.82 -10.21
N VAL A 51 11.14 18.99 -9.18
CA VAL A 51 10.68 19.62 -7.93
C VAL A 51 10.31 21.08 -8.16
N ALA A 52 11.14 21.87 -8.84
CA ALA A 52 10.85 23.28 -9.09
C ALA A 52 9.57 23.50 -9.92
N PRO A 53 9.34 22.81 -11.06
CA PRO A 53 8.08 22.92 -11.79
C PRO A 53 6.85 22.46 -11.00
N VAL A 54 6.96 21.38 -10.22
CA VAL A 54 5.84 20.92 -9.37
C VAL A 54 5.52 21.95 -8.30
N VAL A 55 6.54 22.49 -7.62
CA VAL A 55 6.36 23.54 -6.60
C VAL A 55 5.76 24.80 -7.21
N TYR A 56 6.20 25.20 -8.40
CA TYR A 56 5.61 26.32 -9.14
C TYR A 56 4.14 26.06 -9.45
N LEU A 57 3.83 24.90 -10.05
CA LEU A 57 2.47 24.52 -10.43
C LEU A 57 1.53 24.51 -9.23
N VAL A 58 1.98 23.91 -8.11
CA VAL A 58 1.22 23.83 -6.86
C VAL A 58 0.93 25.22 -6.31
N ARG A 59 1.91 26.14 -6.32
CA ARG A 59 1.69 27.52 -5.86
C ARG A 59 0.76 28.34 -6.75
N THR A 60 0.69 28.00 -8.04
CA THR A 60 -0.21 28.66 -9.00
C THR A 60 -1.59 28.03 -9.09
N THR A 61 -1.80 26.87 -8.45
CA THR A 61 -3.06 26.14 -8.46
C THR A 61 -3.68 26.20 -7.07
N GLU A 62 -5.00 26.35 -6.97
CA GLU A 62 -5.68 26.25 -5.67
C GLU A 62 -5.42 24.88 -5.01
N ALA A 63 -5.42 24.83 -3.68
CA ALA A 63 -5.21 23.60 -2.92
C ALA A 63 -6.28 22.53 -3.19
N LEU A 64 -5.89 21.27 -2.98
CA LEU A 64 -6.77 20.11 -3.19
C LEU A 64 -7.74 19.90 -2.02
N VAL A 65 -7.29 20.22 -0.81
CA VAL A 65 -8.08 20.22 0.43
C VAL A 65 -7.86 21.54 1.15
N SER A 66 -8.91 22.37 1.22
CA SER A 66 -8.85 23.63 1.96
C SER A 66 -9.03 23.39 3.47
N LEU A 67 -8.08 23.85 4.27
CA LEU A 67 -8.05 23.72 5.73
C LEU A 67 -7.93 25.10 6.38
N PRO A 68 -9.01 25.91 6.33
CA PRO A 68 -8.93 27.32 6.71
C PRO A 68 -8.78 27.56 8.22
N SER A 69 -9.05 26.55 9.05
CA SER A 69 -9.07 26.67 10.51
C SER A 69 -8.49 25.43 11.21
N ALA A 70 -8.08 25.61 12.46
CA ALA A 70 -7.59 24.53 13.31
C ALA A 70 -8.65 23.42 13.51
N GLY A 71 -9.93 23.78 13.59
CA GLY A 71 -11.03 22.82 13.73
C GLY A 71 -11.21 21.93 12.49
N ALA A 72 -10.88 22.45 11.30
CA ALA A 72 -10.84 21.68 10.06
C ALA A 72 -9.56 20.84 9.94
N ALA A 73 -8.41 21.40 10.32
CA ALA A 73 -7.11 20.73 10.20
C ALA A 73 -6.93 19.55 11.18
N THR A 74 -7.43 19.67 12.41
CA THR A 74 -7.28 18.64 13.47
C THR A 74 -7.78 17.24 13.07
N PRO A 75 -9.01 17.04 12.58
CA PRO A 75 -9.50 15.71 12.19
C PRO A 75 -8.69 15.11 11.03
N VAL A 76 -8.25 15.94 10.08
CA VAL A 76 -7.40 15.50 8.96
C VAL A 76 -6.03 15.07 9.49
N ALA A 77 -5.42 15.86 10.37
CA ALA A 77 -4.17 15.51 11.05
C ALA A 77 -4.26 14.19 11.83
N CYS A 78 -5.34 13.98 12.60
CA CYS A 78 -5.60 12.71 13.30
C CYS A 78 -5.70 11.53 12.32
N LEU A 79 -6.42 11.71 11.20
CA LEU A 79 -6.59 10.67 10.19
C LEU A 79 -5.26 10.31 9.51
N VAL A 80 -4.48 11.32 9.09
CA VAL A 80 -3.14 11.11 8.52
C VAL A 80 -2.24 10.41 9.51
N ALA A 81 -2.21 10.87 10.77
CA ALA A 81 -1.38 10.27 11.80
C ALA A 81 -1.75 8.80 12.05
N ALA A 82 -3.05 8.49 12.17
CA ALA A 82 -3.53 7.12 12.34
C ALA A 82 -3.21 6.23 11.12
N ALA A 83 -3.40 6.74 9.91
CA ALA A 83 -3.10 6.03 8.67
C ALA A 83 -1.61 5.71 8.53
N VAL A 84 -0.75 6.71 8.77
CA VAL A 84 0.71 6.54 8.78
C VAL A 84 1.13 5.55 9.86
N PHE A 85 0.56 5.65 11.06
CA PHE A 85 0.86 4.75 12.17
C PHE A 85 0.46 3.30 11.88
N TRP A 86 -0.74 3.05 11.35
CA TRP A 86 -1.19 1.71 10.95
C TRP A 86 -0.38 1.17 9.78
N GLY A 87 -0.09 2.01 8.77
CA GLY A 87 0.75 1.65 7.64
C GLY A 87 2.15 1.26 8.08
N ALA A 88 2.74 2.00 9.02
CA ALA A 88 4.03 1.70 9.64
C ALA A 88 3.99 0.36 10.41
N GLN A 89 2.97 0.10 11.22
CA GLN A 89 2.84 -1.20 11.89
C GLN A 89 2.72 -2.37 10.90
N LEU A 90 1.88 -2.19 9.88
CA LEU A 90 1.62 -3.22 8.89
C LEU A 90 2.88 -3.53 8.09
N THR A 91 3.61 -2.51 7.65
CA THR A 91 4.90 -2.69 6.97
C THR A 91 5.89 -3.40 7.89
N GLY A 92 5.99 -2.98 9.16
CA GLY A 92 6.89 -3.58 10.16
C GLY A 92 6.69 -5.08 10.37
N ARG A 93 5.48 -5.58 10.12
CA ARG A 93 5.16 -7.01 10.21
C ARG A 93 5.87 -7.87 9.16
N PHE A 94 6.10 -7.31 7.98
CA PHE A 94 6.68 -8.00 6.83
C PHE A 94 8.13 -7.57 6.58
N TRP A 95 8.42 -6.29 6.80
CA TRP A 95 9.72 -5.69 6.58
C TRP A 95 9.94 -4.59 7.60
N GLY A 96 10.99 -4.72 8.42
CA GLY A 96 11.19 -3.86 9.57
C GLY A 96 12.62 -3.39 9.78
N PRO A 97 12.83 -2.41 10.67
CA PRO A 97 14.13 -1.79 10.91
C PRO A 97 15.20 -2.77 11.40
N LEU A 98 14.81 -3.92 11.96
CA LEU A 98 15.72 -4.96 12.44
C LEU A 98 16.19 -5.94 11.35
N VAL A 99 15.63 -5.88 10.14
CA VAL A 99 15.99 -6.80 9.05
C VAL A 99 17.42 -6.54 8.57
N LEU A 100 18.33 -7.48 8.78
CA LEU A 100 19.73 -7.40 8.33
C LEU A 100 19.96 -8.26 7.09
N LYS A 101 21.12 -8.11 6.42
CA LYS A 101 21.53 -9.06 5.40
C LYS A 101 21.67 -10.45 6.05
N PRO A 102 21.18 -11.55 5.43
CA PRO A 102 21.15 -12.88 6.06
C PRO A 102 22.51 -13.33 6.60
N PHE A 103 23.59 -13.09 5.84
CA PHE A 103 24.95 -13.40 6.27
C PHE A 103 25.37 -12.64 7.54
N LEU A 104 25.12 -11.32 7.59
CA LEU A 104 25.45 -10.51 8.78
C LEU A 104 24.66 -10.97 10.01
N LEU A 105 23.38 -11.28 9.83
CA LEU A 105 22.56 -11.79 10.93
C LEU A 105 23.06 -13.14 11.43
N HIS A 106 23.41 -14.05 10.52
CA HIS A 106 23.98 -15.35 10.87
C HIS A 106 25.28 -15.21 11.69
N VAL A 107 26.18 -14.33 11.27
CA VAL A 107 27.42 -14.03 12.01
C VAL A 107 27.12 -13.52 13.42
N PHE A 108 26.21 -12.55 13.58
CA PHE A 108 25.85 -12.06 14.92
C PHE A 108 25.17 -13.12 15.78
N MET A 109 24.31 -13.97 15.19
CA MET A 109 23.66 -15.07 15.91
C MET A 109 24.64 -16.16 16.36
N SER A 110 25.78 -16.31 15.68
CA SER A 110 26.84 -17.24 16.07
C SER A 110 27.80 -16.71 17.14
N THR A 111 27.59 -15.47 17.62
CA THR A 111 28.39 -14.86 18.69
C THR A 111 27.63 -14.79 20.02
N ASP A 112 28.37 -14.60 21.10
CA ASP A 112 27.90 -14.33 22.47
C ASP A 112 27.29 -12.92 22.66
N LEU A 113 27.23 -12.10 21.61
CA LEU A 113 26.72 -10.74 21.66
C LEU A 113 25.20 -10.71 21.85
N SER A 114 24.71 -9.97 22.86
CA SER A 114 23.28 -9.82 23.06
C SER A 114 22.61 -9.00 21.92
N PRO A 115 21.37 -9.33 21.52
CA PRO A 115 20.64 -8.65 20.42
C PRO A 115 20.58 -7.14 20.52
N THR A 116 20.53 -6.59 21.74
CA THR A 116 20.44 -5.15 21.97
C THR A 116 21.66 -4.39 21.47
N HIS A 117 22.86 -4.99 21.54
CA HIS A 117 24.10 -4.32 21.14
C HIS A 117 24.20 -4.14 19.62
N TYR A 118 23.91 -5.20 18.85
CA TYR A 118 24.02 -5.14 17.40
C TYR A 118 22.73 -4.64 16.72
N LEU A 119 21.54 -5.10 17.13
CA LEU A 119 20.27 -4.66 16.52
C LEU A 119 19.85 -3.27 16.99
N GLY A 120 19.98 -2.97 18.28
CA GLY A 120 19.48 -1.70 18.85
C GLY A 120 20.17 -0.47 18.25
N THR A 121 21.47 -0.56 17.99
CA THR A 121 22.23 0.53 17.36
C THR A 121 21.87 0.71 15.88
N ILE A 122 21.64 -0.39 15.15
CA ILE A 122 21.19 -0.33 13.74
C ILE A 122 19.77 0.21 13.65
N ALA A 123 18.89 -0.28 14.52
CA ALA A 123 17.51 0.16 14.61
C ALA A 123 17.45 1.66 14.82
N ARG A 124 18.15 2.22 15.83
CA ARG A 124 18.17 3.68 16.08
C ARG A 124 18.53 4.49 14.85
N ARG A 125 19.60 4.11 14.14
CA ARG A 125 20.03 4.82 12.92
C ARG A 125 18.96 4.74 11.82
N ARG A 126 18.43 3.54 11.56
CA ARG A 126 17.40 3.32 10.53
C ARG A 126 16.08 4.01 10.87
N LEU A 127 15.69 4.01 12.13
CA LEU A 127 14.51 4.71 12.62
C LEU A 127 14.68 6.22 12.51
N GLY A 128 15.89 6.76 12.72
CA GLY A 128 16.20 8.17 12.46
C GLY A 128 16.00 8.53 10.99
N TYR A 129 16.53 7.73 10.06
CA TYR A 129 16.32 7.94 8.63
C TYR A 129 14.86 7.77 8.21
N ALA A 130 14.17 6.75 8.72
CA ALA A 130 12.76 6.53 8.45
C ALA A 130 11.89 7.66 9.00
N GLY A 131 12.21 8.19 10.18
CA GLY A 131 11.52 9.34 10.76
C GLY A 131 11.73 10.61 9.95
N LEU A 132 12.97 10.89 9.53
CA LEU A 132 13.26 12.01 8.63
C LEU A 132 12.55 11.86 7.28
N GLY A 133 12.61 10.67 6.68
CA GLY A 133 11.91 10.38 5.42
C GLY A 133 10.39 10.54 5.55
N THR A 134 9.80 10.10 6.68
CA THR A 134 8.36 10.27 6.94
C THR A 134 7.99 11.73 7.16
N LEU A 135 8.80 12.49 7.90
CA LEU A 135 8.63 13.93 8.07
C LEU A 135 8.63 14.63 6.71
N LEU A 136 9.66 14.38 5.88
CA LEU A 136 9.76 14.97 4.55
C LEU A 136 8.57 14.58 3.66
N ALA A 137 8.15 13.31 3.69
CA ALA A 137 7.00 12.85 2.93
C ALA A 137 5.69 13.51 3.37
N VAL A 138 5.46 13.65 4.68
CA VAL A 138 4.26 14.31 5.23
C VAL A 138 4.29 15.80 4.91
N CYS A 139 5.42 16.50 5.12
CA CYS A 139 5.56 17.91 4.74
C CYS A 139 5.31 18.12 3.24
N THR A 140 5.85 17.25 2.40
CA THR A 140 5.64 17.30 0.94
C THR A 140 4.17 17.06 0.61
N ALA A 141 3.54 16.04 1.17
CA ALA A 141 2.12 15.76 0.93
C ALA A 141 1.22 16.91 1.39
N THR A 142 1.50 17.48 2.56
CA THR A 142 0.77 18.64 3.08
C THR A 142 0.98 19.88 2.21
N PHE A 143 2.20 20.13 1.72
CA PHE A 143 2.50 21.21 0.78
C PHE A 143 1.78 21.03 -0.57
N LEU A 144 1.73 19.80 -1.09
CA LEU A 144 1.12 19.52 -2.39
C LEU A 144 -0.41 19.48 -2.36
N ALA A 145 -1.01 19.09 -1.23
CA ALA A 145 -2.44 18.80 -1.15
C ALA A 145 -3.26 19.84 -0.37
N THR A 146 -2.65 20.67 0.47
CA THR A 146 -3.37 21.58 1.39
C THR A 146 -2.85 23.00 1.33
N ASP A 147 -3.68 23.95 1.76
CA ASP A 147 -3.34 25.39 1.83
C ASP A 147 -2.64 25.80 3.13
N LEU A 148 -2.22 24.84 3.97
CA LEU A 148 -1.62 25.09 5.28
C LEU A 148 -0.28 25.84 5.21
N PHE A 149 0.46 25.69 4.11
CA PHE A 149 1.75 26.35 3.90
C PHE A 149 1.66 27.66 3.10
N ASP A 150 0.50 28.00 2.55
CA ASP A 150 0.33 29.15 1.66
C ASP A 150 0.10 30.48 2.41
N ARG A 151 -0.13 30.42 3.72
CA ARG A 151 -0.46 31.58 4.57
C ARG A 151 0.70 31.92 5.52
N PRO A 152 1.74 32.63 5.06
CA PRO A 152 2.83 33.07 5.92
C PRO A 152 2.28 33.94 7.06
N GLY A 153 2.70 33.67 8.30
CA GLY A 153 2.23 34.37 9.50
C GLY A 153 0.99 33.75 10.17
N SER A 154 0.38 32.71 9.60
CA SER A 154 -0.72 32.00 10.27
C SER A 154 -0.23 31.20 11.48
N ALA A 155 -1.02 31.18 12.57
CA ALA A 155 -0.76 30.34 13.73
C ALA A 155 -0.85 28.83 13.42
N LEU A 156 -1.43 28.47 12.26
CA LEU A 156 -1.58 27.09 11.78
C LEU A 156 -0.30 26.51 11.20
N LEU A 157 0.59 27.34 10.64
CA LEU A 157 1.86 26.86 10.07
C LEU A 157 2.75 26.17 11.10
N PRO A 158 3.11 26.79 12.27
CA PRO A 158 3.94 26.12 13.27
C PRO A 158 3.25 24.89 13.87
N GLN A 159 1.92 24.94 14.02
CA GLN A 159 1.10 23.82 14.46
C GLN A 159 1.14 22.62 13.49
N SER A 160 1.01 22.88 12.19
CA SER A 160 1.03 21.85 11.15
C SER A 160 2.42 21.22 11.02
N LEU A 161 3.47 22.03 11.12
CA LEU A 161 4.85 21.54 11.18
C LEU A 161 5.07 20.66 12.41
N ALA A 162 4.55 21.06 13.57
CA ALA A 162 4.66 20.28 14.80
C ALA A 162 3.95 18.92 14.68
N VAL A 163 2.76 18.88 14.05
CA VAL A 163 2.07 17.63 13.72
C VAL A 163 2.92 16.77 12.79
N ALA A 164 3.48 17.32 11.71
CA ALA A 164 4.33 16.58 10.78
C ALA A 164 5.56 15.98 11.47
N VAL A 165 6.19 16.74 12.37
CA VAL A 165 7.29 16.26 13.24
C VAL A 165 6.81 15.14 14.16
N GLY A 166 5.65 15.28 14.79
CA GLY A 166 5.04 14.24 15.60
C GLY A 166 4.77 12.95 14.82
N VAL A 167 4.25 13.05 13.58
CA VAL A 167 4.04 11.91 12.69
C VAL A 167 5.38 11.27 12.30
N GLY A 168 6.38 12.08 11.94
CA GLY A 168 7.74 11.64 11.66
C GLY A 168 8.43 10.95 12.85
N ALA A 169 8.08 11.31 14.07
CA ALA A 169 8.59 10.66 15.28
C ALA A 169 7.86 9.35 15.60
N VAL A 170 6.53 9.30 15.45
CA VAL A 170 5.73 8.12 15.82
C VAL A 170 5.78 7.01 14.77
N ALA A 171 5.86 7.35 13.48
CA ALA A 171 5.89 6.39 12.37
C ALA A 171 7.03 5.36 12.50
N PRO A 172 8.31 5.74 12.69
CA PRO A 172 9.40 4.77 12.86
C PRO A 172 9.22 3.90 14.12
N VAL A 173 8.65 4.46 15.19
CA VAL A 173 8.35 3.71 16.41
C VAL A 173 7.27 2.67 16.18
N ALA A 174 6.19 3.04 15.49
CA ALA A 174 5.11 2.15 15.08
C ALA A 174 5.63 1.04 14.14
N TRP A 175 6.58 1.39 13.27
CA TRP A 175 7.25 0.45 12.38
C TRP A 175 8.06 -0.60 13.14
N LEU A 176 8.87 -0.18 14.12
CA LEU A 176 9.58 -1.09 15.02
C LEU A 176 8.60 -1.94 15.84
N TRP A 177 7.56 -1.32 16.39
CA TRP A 177 6.53 -2.00 17.17
C TRP A 177 5.88 -3.14 16.39
N GLY A 178 5.46 -2.85 15.15
CA GLY A 178 4.87 -3.83 14.25
C GLY A 178 5.75 -5.06 13.99
N GLN A 179 7.08 -4.87 14.04
CA GLN A 179 8.04 -5.95 13.88
C GLN A 179 8.21 -6.81 15.14
N VAL A 180 8.41 -6.16 16.30
CA VAL A 180 8.80 -6.84 17.54
C VAL A 180 7.63 -7.45 18.31
N ARG A 181 6.40 -6.98 18.09
CA ARG A 181 5.20 -7.44 18.81
C ARG A 181 4.37 -8.45 18.04
N THR A 182 3.47 -9.10 18.77
CA THR A 182 2.53 -10.08 18.22
C THR A 182 1.41 -9.40 17.44
N VAL A 183 0.72 -10.16 16.58
CA VAL A 183 -0.41 -9.66 15.79
C VAL A 183 -1.54 -9.15 16.70
N ARG A 184 -1.80 -9.83 17.82
CA ARG A 184 -2.82 -9.42 18.79
C ARG A 184 -2.50 -8.05 19.39
N GLU A 185 -1.26 -7.85 19.83
CA GLU A 185 -0.82 -6.56 20.39
C GLU A 185 -0.87 -5.44 19.34
N ASN A 186 -0.51 -5.72 18.09
CA ASN A 186 -0.63 -4.73 17.01
C ASN A 186 -2.10 -4.34 16.73
N VAL A 187 -3.02 -5.31 16.71
CA VAL A 187 -4.46 -5.03 16.54
C VAL A 187 -5.00 -4.20 17.71
N LEU A 188 -4.64 -4.54 18.95
CA LEU A 188 -5.05 -3.78 20.13
C LEU A 188 -4.51 -2.34 20.08
N LEU A 189 -3.24 -2.17 19.69
CA LEU A 189 -2.66 -0.84 19.56
C LEU A 189 -3.28 -0.05 18.41
N ALA A 190 -3.59 -0.70 17.28
CA ALA A 190 -4.28 -0.06 16.17
C ALA A 190 -5.69 0.42 16.58
N ALA A 191 -6.44 -0.40 17.32
CA ALA A 191 -7.74 -0.03 17.87
C ALA A 191 -7.64 1.12 18.88
N ALA A 192 -6.65 1.08 19.79
CA ALA A 192 -6.41 2.16 20.73
C ALA A 192 -6.07 3.48 20.02
N VAL A 193 -5.24 3.44 18.97
CA VAL A 193 -4.94 4.62 18.16
C VAL A 193 -6.17 5.13 17.42
N ALA A 194 -7.07 4.25 16.95
CA ALA A 194 -8.35 4.68 16.38
C ALA A 194 -9.18 5.49 17.38
N VAL A 195 -9.33 4.96 18.60
CA VAL A 195 -10.11 5.60 19.68
C VAL A 195 -9.48 6.92 20.09
N VAL A 196 -8.15 6.95 20.29
CA VAL A 196 -7.43 8.17 20.67
C VAL A 196 -7.49 9.21 19.55
N ALA A 197 -7.34 8.81 18.28
CA ALA A 197 -7.46 9.72 17.14
C ALA A 197 -8.87 10.32 17.04
N ALA A 198 -9.92 9.50 17.23
CA ALA A 198 -11.31 9.96 17.24
C ALA A 198 -11.58 10.93 18.40
N ALA A 199 -11.16 10.58 19.62
CA ALA A 199 -11.30 11.45 20.79
C ALA A 199 -10.54 12.78 20.61
N THR A 200 -9.31 12.72 20.09
CA THR A 200 -8.49 13.91 19.79
C THR A 200 -9.12 14.77 18.70
N ALA A 201 -9.71 14.17 17.66
CA ALA A 201 -10.40 14.90 16.61
C ALA A 201 -11.67 15.60 17.13
N LEU A 202 -12.45 14.93 17.99
CA LEU A 202 -13.64 15.51 18.62
C LEU A 202 -13.30 16.63 19.59
N LEU A 203 -12.32 16.42 20.48
CA LEU A 203 -11.84 17.43 21.42
C LEU A 203 -11.22 18.62 20.69
N GLY A 204 -10.40 18.37 19.65
CA GLY A 204 -9.76 19.39 18.83
C GLY A 204 -10.73 20.28 18.05
N ARG A 205 -11.97 19.81 17.82
CA ARG A 205 -13.07 20.61 17.26
C ARG A 205 -13.84 21.41 18.31
N SER A 206 -13.68 21.10 19.59
CA SER A 206 -14.43 21.78 20.65
C SER A 206 -13.99 23.23 20.81
N ALA A 207 -14.95 24.11 21.12
CA ALA A 207 -14.69 25.53 21.38
C ALA A 207 -13.76 25.74 22.59
N LEU A 208 -13.71 24.76 23.52
CA LEU A 208 -12.87 24.77 24.72
C LEU A 208 -11.38 24.94 24.43
N LEU A 209 -10.91 24.42 23.28
CA LEU A 209 -9.50 24.47 22.92
C LEU A 209 -9.11 25.72 22.13
N GLY A 210 -10.06 26.60 21.78
CA GLY A 210 -9.76 27.90 21.16
C GLY A 210 -8.89 27.83 19.89
N GLY A 211 -8.94 26.72 19.14
CA GLY A 211 -8.10 26.50 17.97
C GLY A 211 -6.72 25.85 18.22
N SER A 212 -6.49 25.29 19.42
CA SER A 212 -5.25 24.54 19.75
C SER A 212 -5.32 23.04 19.43
N GLY A 213 -6.33 22.59 18.67
CA GLY A 213 -6.51 21.18 18.30
C GLY A 213 -5.27 20.51 17.69
N PRO A 214 -4.54 21.12 16.75
CA PRO A 214 -3.30 20.55 16.21
C PRO A 214 -2.16 20.42 17.24
N TRP A 215 -2.11 21.31 18.25
CA TRP A 215 -1.17 21.17 19.36
C TRP A 215 -1.52 19.96 20.23
N LEU A 216 -2.81 19.71 20.47
CA LEU A 216 -3.26 18.49 21.15
C LEU A 216 -2.81 17.24 20.38
N VAL A 217 -3.00 17.21 19.06
CA VAL A 217 -2.52 16.12 18.19
C VAL A 217 -1.01 15.93 18.35
N THR A 218 -0.24 17.01 18.29
CA THR A 218 1.21 16.99 18.47
C THR A 218 1.60 16.40 19.83
N GLY A 219 0.96 16.85 20.91
CA GLY A 219 1.20 16.33 22.26
C GLY A 219 0.92 14.84 22.38
N VAL A 220 -0.19 14.37 21.80
CA VAL A 220 -0.54 12.94 21.73
C VAL A 220 0.51 12.14 20.95
N LEU A 221 0.97 12.65 19.80
CA LEU A 221 2.00 11.99 18.98
C LEU A 221 3.35 11.93 19.69
N ALA A 222 3.76 13.00 20.37
CA ALA A 222 4.99 13.05 21.13
C ALA A 222 4.95 12.07 22.32
N ALA A 223 3.84 12.03 23.06
CA ALA A 223 3.64 11.07 24.15
C ALA A 223 3.65 9.62 23.63
N ALA A 224 2.96 9.35 22.52
CA ALA A 224 2.95 8.05 21.87
C ALA A 224 4.37 7.63 21.42
N ALA A 225 5.12 8.52 20.77
CA ALA A 225 6.48 8.25 20.32
C ALA A 225 7.42 7.93 21.49
N ALA A 226 7.33 8.67 22.60
CA ALA A 226 8.14 8.42 23.80
C ALA A 226 7.79 7.09 24.49
N LEU A 227 6.50 6.84 24.74
CA LEU A 227 6.02 5.65 25.46
C LEU A 227 6.20 4.38 24.62
N LEU A 228 5.74 4.40 23.37
CA LEU A 228 5.87 3.27 22.45
C LEU A 228 7.33 3.05 22.06
N GLY A 229 8.13 4.11 21.90
CA GLY A 229 9.55 4.02 21.57
C GLY A 229 10.30 3.28 22.67
N ARG A 230 10.15 3.73 23.92
CA ARG A 230 10.77 3.08 25.08
C ARG A 230 10.36 1.60 25.20
N SER A 231 9.07 1.30 25.00
CA SER A 231 8.55 -0.07 25.08
C SER A 231 9.04 -0.95 23.91
N ALA A 232 9.04 -0.44 22.68
CA ALA A 232 9.51 -1.14 21.48
C ALA A 232 11.00 -1.48 21.58
N PHE A 233 11.84 -0.54 22.01
CA PHE A 233 13.27 -0.77 22.18
C PHE A 233 13.58 -1.79 23.28
N ARG A 234 12.82 -1.79 24.38
CA ARG A 234 12.95 -2.82 25.43
C ARG A 234 12.59 -4.21 24.93
N SER A 235 11.66 -4.32 23.98
CA SER A 235 11.27 -5.59 23.36
C SER A 235 12.30 -6.13 22.36
N VAL A 236 13.29 -5.35 21.92
CA VAL A 236 14.34 -5.82 21.00
C VAL A 236 15.13 -7.00 21.58
N ARG A 237 15.30 -7.04 22.90
CA ARG A 237 16.02 -8.13 23.59
C ARG A 237 15.29 -9.48 23.52
N THR A 238 13.98 -9.48 23.31
CA THR A 238 13.12 -10.67 23.29
C THR A 238 12.64 -11.02 21.88
N VAL A 239 13.27 -10.45 20.84
CA VAL A 239 12.91 -10.74 19.45
C VAL A 239 13.26 -12.18 19.13
N ASP A 240 12.31 -12.90 18.52
CA ASP A 240 12.54 -14.23 17.96
C ASP A 240 13.54 -14.13 16.81
N LEU A 241 14.81 -14.47 17.09
CA LEU A 241 15.90 -14.41 16.12
C LEU A 241 15.70 -15.40 14.97
N ALA A 242 15.05 -16.54 15.20
CA ALA A 242 14.75 -17.50 14.15
C ALA A 242 13.69 -16.95 13.18
N ARG A 243 12.68 -16.25 13.71
CA ARG A 243 11.73 -15.50 12.87
C ARG A 243 12.43 -14.38 12.11
N LEU A 244 13.29 -13.60 12.75
CA LEU A 244 14.04 -12.53 12.10
C LEU A 244 14.95 -13.06 10.98
N ALA A 245 15.58 -14.23 11.18
CA ALA A 245 16.37 -14.89 10.15
C ALA A 245 15.54 -15.25 8.92
N ARG A 246 14.35 -15.83 9.11
CA ARG A 246 13.41 -16.11 8.00
C ARG A 246 12.94 -14.85 7.30
N GLU A 247 12.63 -13.79 8.06
CA GLU A 247 12.25 -12.49 7.50
C GLU A 247 13.41 -11.88 6.68
N SER A 248 14.66 -12.01 7.16
CA SER A 248 15.83 -11.52 6.45
C SER A 248 16.12 -12.27 5.15
N ALA A 249 15.98 -13.60 5.16
CA ALA A 249 16.15 -14.42 3.96
C ALA A 249 15.10 -14.07 2.91
N ARG A 250 13.83 -13.99 3.33
CA ARG A 250 12.72 -13.60 2.44
C ARG A 250 12.89 -12.19 1.89
N ALA A 251 13.34 -11.24 2.72
CA ALA A 251 13.59 -9.87 2.27
C ALA A 251 14.73 -9.80 1.24
N ALA A 252 15.81 -10.56 1.43
CA ALA A 252 16.91 -10.63 0.47
C ALA A 252 16.48 -11.26 -0.87
N GLU A 253 15.67 -12.32 -0.81
CA GLU A 253 15.08 -12.94 -2.01
C GLU A 253 14.14 -11.97 -2.74
N ALA A 254 13.24 -11.31 -2.00
CA ALA A 254 12.35 -10.29 -2.56
C ALA A 254 13.12 -9.11 -3.17
N GLN A 255 14.23 -8.70 -2.56
CA GLN A 255 15.10 -7.65 -3.09
C GLN A 255 15.76 -8.08 -4.41
N THR A 256 16.13 -9.35 -4.54
CA THR A 256 16.70 -9.90 -5.78
C THR A 256 15.67 -9.87 -6.92
N PHE A 257 14.42 -10.24 -6.64
CA PHE A 257 13.32 -10.11 -7.61
C PHE A 257 12.99 -8.64 -7.93
N ALA A 258 13.01 -7.75 -6.94
CA ALA A 258 12.77 -6.33 -7.16
C ALA A 258 13.86 -5.69 -8.04
N TRP A 259 15.12 -6.03 -7.82
CA TRP A 259 16.26 -5.55 -8.63
C TRP A 259 16.27 -6.07 -10.06
N THR A 260 15.70 -7.26 -10.30
CA THR A 260 15.52 -7.80 -11.66
C THR A 260 14.24 -7.30 -12.35
N GLY A 261 13.55 -6.31 -11.75
CA GLY A 261 12.33 -5.73 -12.30
C GLY A 261 11.08 -6.60 -12.17
N THR A 262 11.15 -7.72 -11.43
CA THR A 262 10.06 -8.69 -11.25
C THR A 262 9.32 -8.51 -9.92
N LEU A 263 8.88 -7.28 -9.62
CA LEU A 263 8.19 -6.93 -8.36
C LEU A 263 6.97 -7.82 -8.04
N HIS A 264 6.25 -8.31 -9.06
CA HIS A 264 5.16 -9.27 -8.86
C HIS A 264 5.63 -10.55 -8.14
N HIS A 265 6.77 -11.13 -8.55
CA HIS A 265 7.36 -12.30 -7.90
C HIS A 265 7.85 -11.96 -6.49
N ALA A 266 8.42 -10.77 -6.28
CA ALA A 266 8.81 -10.30 -4.95
C ALA A 266 7.61 -10.21 -3.98
N LEU A 267 6.46 -9.72 -4.46
CA LEU A 267 5.23 -9.64 -3.66
C LEU A 267 4.62 -11.02 -3.39
N ASP A 268 4.84 -11.99 -4.28
CA ASP A 268 4.33 -13.35 -4.13
C ASP A 268 4.95 -14.08 -2.94
N LEU A 269 6.20 -13.76 -2.58
CA LEU A 269 6.86 -14.26 -1.37
C LEU A 269 6.16 -13.84 -0.07
N TYR A 270 5.38 -12.76 -0.10
CA TYR A 270 4.63 -12.26 1.05
C TYR A 270 3.18 -12.74 1.09
N ARG A 271 2.77 -13.60 0.14
CA ARG A 271 1.41 -14.14 0.13
C ARG A 271 1.17 -14.99 1.39
N PRO A 272 0.03 -14.81 2.06
CA PRO A 272 -0.33 -15.67 3.18
C PRO A 272 -0.59 -17.09 2.65
N GLN A 273 0.05 -18.08 3.28
CA GLN A 273 -0.26 -19.48 3.01
C GLN A 273 -1.74 -19.76 3.35
N PRO A 274 -2.47 -20.48 2.49
CA PRO A 274 -3.84 -20.88 2.82
C PRO A 274 -3.82 -21.78 4.06
N ARG A 275 -4.65 -21.47 5.06
CA ARG A 275 -4.73 -22.25 6.31
C ARG A 275 -6.19 -22.57 6.66
N GLY A 276 -6.40 -23.75 7.23
CA GLY A 276 -7.71 -24.23 7.68
C GLY A 276 -8.62 -24.74 6.55
N LEU A 277 -9.87 -25.07 6.92
CA LEU A 277 -10.93 -25.62 6.07
C LEU A 277 -10.44 -26.75 5.14
N THR A 278 -10.50 -28.00 5.61
CA THR A 278 -10.09 -29.21 4.89
C THR A 278 -11.05 -29.66 3.78
N SER A 279 -12.12 -28.89 3.52
CA SER A 279 -13.11 -29.26 2.50
C SER A 279 -12.48 -29.35 1.10
N ALA A 280 -12.91 -30.36 0.35
CA ALA A 280 -12.51 -30.55 -1.04
C ALA A 280 -12.76 -29.26 -1.84
N LEU A 281 -11.71 -28.75 -2.48
CA LEU A 281 -11.74 -27.53 -3.29
C LEU A 281 -12.55 -27.69 -4.56
N THR A 282 -12.88 -28.91 -4.97
CA THR A 282 -13.59 -29.25 -6.20
C THR A 282 -14.89 -29.93 -5.81
N ARG A 283 -16.02 -29.23 -5.99
CA ARG A 283 -17.35 -29.86 -5.96
C ARG A 283 -17.76 -30.20 -7.39
N PRO A 284 -18.25 -31.42 -7.64
CA PRO A 284 -18.62 -31.88 -8.99
C PRO A 284 -19.89 -31.20 -9.53
N ASP A 285 -20.68 -30.54 -8.68
CA ASP A 285 -22.05 -30.16 -9.01
C ASP A 285 -22.25 -29.14 -10.15
N GLY A 286 -21.20 -28.50 -10.68
CA GLY A 286 -21.26 -27.60 -11.85
C GLY A 286 -22.19 -26.36 -11.74
N ARG A 287 -22.99 -26.27 -10.68
CA ARG A 287 -23.98 -25.21 -10.41
C ARG A 287 -23.28 -23.95 -9.91
N LEU A 288 -23.82 -22.78 -10.25
CA LEU A 288 -23.33 -21.46 -9.83
C LEU A 288 -23.11 -21.36 -8.30
N ARG A 289 -24.02 -21.95 -7.50
CA ARG A 289 -23.88 -22.02 -6.03
C ARG A 289 -22.61 -22.74 -5.59
N GLY A 290 -22.19 -23.80 -6.29
CA GLY A 290 -20.96 -24.53 -6.01
C GLY A 290 -19.72 -23.65 -6.21
N HIS A 291 -19.71 -22.85 -7.28
CA HIS A 291 -18.60 -21.95 -7.60
C HIS A 291 -18.50 -20.75 -6.66
N LEU A 292 -19.64 -20.18 -6.26
CA LEU A 292 -19.67 -19.15 -5.22
C LEU A 292 -19.15 -19.70 -3.88
N ALA A 293 -19.59 -20.90 -3.49
CA ALA A 293 -19.11 -21.55 -2.27
C ALA A 293 -17.61 -21.86 -2.33
N GLN A 294 -17.12 -22.34 -3.47
CA GLN A 294 -15.69 -22.62 -3.68
C GLN A 294 -14.84 -21.34 -3.61
N GLY A 295 -15.27 -20.27 -4.27
CA GLY A 295 -14.61 -18.97 -4.22
C GLY A 295 -14.59 -18.39 -2.81
N ALA A 296 -15.72 -18.49 -2.09
CA ALA A 296 -15.84 -18.08 -0.69
C ALA A 296 -14.88 -18.86 0.22
N VAL A 297 -14.84 -20.20 0.09
CA VAL A 297 -13.92 -21.04 0.87
C VAL A 297 -12.46 -20.68 0.60
N ARG A 298 -12.08 -20.49 -0.68
CA ARG A 298 -10.73 -20.05 -1.08
C ARG A 298 -10.38 -18.71 -0.44
N ALA A 299 -11.30 -17.75 -0.47
CA ALA A 299 -11.09 -16.43 0.11
C ALA A 299 -10.91 -16.50 1.64
N VAL A 300 -11.76 -17.26 2.33
CA VAL A 300 -11.75 -17.41 3.80
C VAL A 300 -10.51 -18.15 4.32
N ARG A 301 -9.91 -19.05 3.52
CA ARG A 301 -8.60 -19.66 3.85
C ARG A 301 -7.47 -18.65 3.98
N THR A 302 -7.65 -17.45 3.41
CA THR A 302 -6.75 -16.30 3.56
C THR A 302 -7.38 -15.22 4.44
N ARG A 303 -7.59 -15.54 5.73
CA ARG A 303 -8.28 -14.67 6.71
C ARG A 303 -7.83 -13.20 6.67
N GLY A 304 -6.53 -12.92 6.52
CA GLY A 304 -6.03 -11.55 6.41
C GLY A 304 -6.55 -10.79 5.19
N ARG A 305 -6.64 -11.43 4.02
CA ARG A 305 -7.22 -10.83 2.80
C ARG A 305 -8.73 -10.65 2.94
N ALA A 306 -9.42 -11.60 3.57
CA ALA A 306 -10.85 -11.51 3.83
C ALA A 306 -11.20 -10.35 4.78
N LEU A 307 -10.45 -10.18 5.87
CA LEU A 307 -10.59 -9.04 6.77
C LEU A 307 -10.30 -7.72 6.08
N ALA A 308 -9.23 -7.66 5.28
CA ALA A 308 -8.92 -6.47 4.49
C ALA A 308 -10.07 -6.14 3.52
N ALA A 309 -10.61 -7.12 2.81
CA ALA A 309 -11.75 -6.92 1.92
C ALA A 309 -13.01 -6.44 2.66
N ALA A 310 -13.30 -7.00 3.84
CA ALA A 310 -14.42 -6.60 4.69
C ALA A 310 -14.31 -5.14 5.18
N VAL A 311 -13.11 -4.56 5.20
CA VAL A 311 -12.89 -3.15 5.55
C VAL A 311 -12.82 -2.27 4.29
N PHE A 312 -11.98 -2.62 3.32
CA PHE A 312 -11.70 -1.80 2.14
C PHE A 312 -12.87 -1.75 1.14
N LEU A 313 -13.66 -2.81 0.99
CA LEU A 313 -14.79 -2.80 0.05
C LEU A 313 -15.92 -1.89 0.54
N PRO A 314 -16.37 -1.97 1.81
CA PRO A 314 -17.38 -1.03 2.31
C PRO A 314 -16.86 0.41 2.40
N ALA A 315 -15.65 0.62 2.93
CA ALA A 315 -15.07 1.96 3.02
C ALA A 315 -14.84 2.57 1.63
N GLY A 316 -14.33 1.77 0.69
CA GLY A 316 -14.15 2.16 -0.71
C GLY A 316 -15.48 2.47 -1.40
N GLY A 317 -16.51 1.65 -1.19
CA GLY A 317 -17.85 1.89 -1.73
C GLY A 317 -18.51 3.14 -1.21
N ALA A 318 -18.38 3.41 0.10
CA ALA A 318 -18.88 4.65 0.70
C ALA A 318 -18.15 5.89 0.14
N LEU A 319 -16.82 5.85 0.08
CA LEU A 319 -16.01 6.95 -0.48
C LEU A 319 -16.27 7.18 -1.97
N LEU A 320 -16.44 6.10 -2.75
CA LEU A 320 -16.85 6.18 -4.16
C LEU A 320 -18.17 6.94 -4.29
N THR A 321 -19.18 6.56 -3.51
CA THR A 321 -20.50 7.18 -3.56
C THR A 321 -20.49 8.62 -3.10
N LEU A 322 -19.70 8.95 -2.06
CA LEU A 322 -19.48 10.35 -1.67
C LEU A 322 -18.85 11.14 -2.82
N GLY A 323 -17.78 10.62 -3.42
CA GLY A 323 -17.08 11.35 -4.47
C GLY A 323 -17.83 11.54 -5.77
N VAL A 324 -18.79 10.67 -6.05
CA VAL A 324 -19.66 10.81 -7.21
C VAL A 324 -20.85 11.76 -6.93
N ALA A 325 -21.25 11.91 -5.67
CA ALA A 325 -22.44 12.65 -5.28
C ALA A 325 -22.16 14.07 -4.73
N GLU A 326 -20.91 14.39 -4.42
CA GLU A 326 -20.50 15.65 -3.80
C GLU A 326 -20.31 16.76 -4.86
N PRO A 327 -20.85 17.97 -4.65
CA PRO A 327 -20.78 19.06 -5.65
C PRO A 327 -19.41 19.73 -5.73
N ASP A 328 -18.57 19.60 -4.71
CA ASP A 328 -17.21 20.13 -4.73
C ASP A 328 -16.31 19.24 -5.58
N ALA A 329 -16.07 19.64 -6.84
CA ALA A 329 -15.35 18.86 -7.84
C ALA A 329 -13.99 18.32 -7.34
N ARG A 330 -13.29 19.01 -6.43
CA ARG A 330 -11.94 18.60 -5.99
C ARG A 330 -11.99 17.51 -4.93
N LEU A 331 -12.74 17.75 -3.86
CA LEU A 331 -12.96 16.75 -2.80
C LEU A 331 -13.74 15.55 -3.33
N ALA A 332 -14.66 15.78 -4.26
CA ALA A 332 -15.38 14.76 -5.02
C ALA A 332 -14.40 13.87 -5.81
N THR A 333 -13.51 14.47 -6.61
CA THR A 333 -12.51 13.70 -7.38
C THR A 333 -11.57 12.92 -6.46
N LEU A 334 -11.13 13.53 -5.35
CA LEU A 334 -10.27 12.87 -4.36
C LEU A 334 -10.95 11.67 -3.70
N SER A 335 -12.19 11.84 -3.24
CA SER A 335 -12.94 10.77 -2.58
C SER A 335 -13.34 9.67 -3.58
N TRP A 336 -13.65 10.03 -4.83
CA TRP A 336 -13.87 9.09 -5.92
C TRP A 336 -12.61 8.27 -6.20
N MET A 337 -11.45 8.91 -6.40
CA MET A 337 -10.18 8.20 -6.60
C MET A 337 -9.83 7.30 -5.40
N THR A 338 -9.93 7.84 -4.18
CA THR A 338 -9.62 7.10 -2.95
C THR A 338 -10.56 5.91 -2.77
N GLY A 339 -11.85 6.10 -3.06
CA GLY A 339 -12.84 5.04 -3.06
C GLY A 339 -12.52 3.96 -4.08
N ALA A 340 -12.17 4.33 -5.31
CA ALA A 340 -11.82 3.39 -6.38
C ALA A 340 -10.56 2.59 -6.05
N VAL A 341 -9.54 3.25 -5.48
CA VAL A 341 -8.34 2.58 -4.95
C VAL A 341 -8.69 1.64 -3.80
N GLY A 342 -9.57 2.06 -2.87
CA GLY A 342 -10.08 1.23 -1.80
C GLY A 342 -10.75 -0.04 -2.33
N VAL A 343 -11.64 0.08 -3.31
CA VAL A 343 -12.27 -1.08 -3.95
C VAL A 343 -11.25 -1.94 -4.70
N TYR A 344 -10.27 -1.34 -5.39
CA TYR A 344 -9.21 -2.09 -6.07
C TYR A 344 -8.33 -2.90 -5.11
N LEU A 345 -7.96 -2.31 -3.97
CA LEU A 345 -7.21 -3.00 -2.92
C LEU A 345 -8.05 -4.10 -2.26
N GLY A 346 -9.30 -3.81 -1.91
CA GLY A 346 -10.24 -4.75 -1.30
C GLY A 346 -10.60 -5.93 -2.21
N SER A 347 -10.72 -5.69 -3.53
CA SER A 347 -10.98 -6.73 -4.53
C SER A 347 -9.89 -7.79 -4.57
N GLY A 348 -8.72 -7.52 -4.00
CA GLY A 348 -7.60 -8.46 -4.02
C GLY A 348 -7.92 -9.83 -3.40
N TRP A 349 -8.89 -9.97 -2.51
CA TRP A 349 -9.28 -11.28 -1.98
C TRP A 349 -9.89 -12.24 -3.03
N THR A 350 -10.39 -11.73 -4.16
CA THR A 350 -10.96 -12.55 -5.24
C THR A 350 -9.89 -13.07 -6.21
N GLY A 351 -8.69 -12.48 -6.19
CA GLY A 351 -7.65 -12.69 -7.19
C GLY A 351 -7.18 -14.14 -7.34
N GLU A 352 -7.34 -14.98 -6.32
CA GLU A 352 -7.00 -16.42 -6.43
C GLU A 352 -7.89 -17.16 -7.44
N SER A 353 -9.13 -16.71 -7.62
CA SER A 353 -10.04 -17.28 -8.62
C SER A 353 -9.58 -16.94 -10.04
N TRP A 354 -9.11 -15.71 -10.25
CA TRP A 354 -8.57 -15.29 -11.54
C TRP A 354 -7.18 -15.84 -11.83
N ARG A 355 -6.33 -16.06 -10.82
CA ARG A 355 -5.07 -16.79 -11.02
C ARG A 355 -5.31 -18.24 -11.41
N GLY A 356 -6.26 -18.91 -10.76
CA GLY A 356 -6.69 -20.25 -11.17
C GLY A 356 -7.11 -20.27 -12.64
N LEU A 357 -7.91 -19.29 -13.08
CA LEU A 357 -8.26 -19.13 -14.49
C LEU A 357 -7.03 -18.91 -15.38
N ARG A 358 -6.11 -18.03 -15.00
CA ARG A 358 -4.87 -17.79 -15.75
C ARG A 358 -4.06 -19.09 -15.92
N ASP A 359 -3.91 -19.85 -14.84
CA ASP A 359 -3.15 -21.09 -14.83
C ASP A 359 -3.87 -22.15 -15.70
N GLU A 360 -5.20 -22.24 -15.66
CA GLU A 360 -6.01 -23.06 -16.57
C GLU A 360 -5.90 -22.62 -18.05
N LEU A 361 -5.77 -21.33 -18.32
CA LEU A 361 -5.60 -20.79 -19.67
C LEU A 361 -4.19 -21.03 -20.23
N THR A 362 -3.18 -21.21 -19.38
CA THR A 362 -1.76 -21.27 -19.78
C THR A 362 -1.16 -22.67 -19.73
N LEU A 363 -1.70 -23.55 -18.90
CA LEU A 363 -1.27 -24.94 -18.80
C LEU A 363 -2.03 -25.83 -19.79
N ALA A 364 -1.38 -26.88 -20.28
CA ALA A 364 -2.05 -27.91 -21.05
C ALA A 364 -3.21 -28.52 -20.21
N PRO A 365 -4.40 -28.74 -20.79
CA PRO A 365 -5.56 -29.21 -20.04
C PRO A 365 -5.34 -30.65 -19.55
N LEU A 366 -4.75 -30.79 -18.36
CA LEU A 366 -4.46 -32.08 -17.73
C LEU A 366 -5.73 -32.85 -17.31
N LEU A 367 -6.91 -32.21 -17.34
CA LEU A 367 -8.18 -32.77 -16.86
C LEU A 367 -9.31 -32.77 -17.91
N GLY A 368 -8.97 -32.64 -19.20
CA GLY A 368 -9.95 -32.67 -20.29
C GLY A 368 -10.64 -31.33 -20.56
N GLU A 369 -11.01 -31.11 -21.82
CA GLU A 369 -11.62 -29.87 -22.31
C GLU A 369 -13.12 -29.82 -21.97
N TRP A 370 -13.50 -29.35 -20.78
CA TRP A 370 -14.90 -29.01 -20.49
C TRP A 370 -15.09 -27.52 -20.17
N TRP A 371 -15.05 -26.72 -21.24
CA TRP A 371 -15.12 -25.25 -21.22
C TRP A 371 -16.53 -24.67 -20.96
N GLY A 372 -17.58 -25.50 -20.98
CA GLY A 372 -18.96 -25.08 -20.79
C GLY A 372 -19.14 -24.34 -19.46
N GLY A 373 -19.33 -23.02 -19.52
CA GLY A 373 -19.51 -22.17 -18.33
C GLY A 373 -18.23 -21.81 -17.58
N LEU A 374 -17.01 -22.09 -18.06
CA LEU A 374 -15.76 -21.74 -17.35
C LEU A 374 -15.70 -20.24 -16.98
N LEU A 375 -16.09 -19.37 -17.91
CA LEU A 375 -16.15 -17.92 -17.68
C LEU A 375 -17.20 -17.55 -16.63
N ALA A 376 -18.40 -18.12 -16.71
CA ALA A 376 -19.44 -17.88 -15.69
C ALA A 376 -18.98 -18.36 -14.31
N ARG A 377 -18.30 -19.51 -14.25
CA ARG A 377 -17.74 -20.12 -13.02
C ARG A 377 -16.63 -19.27 -12.40
N THR A 378 -15.75 -18.69 -13.21
CA THR A 378 -14.56 -17.95 -12.76
C THR A 378 -14.81 -16.47 -12.52
N LEU A 379 -15.86 -15.89 -13.11
CA LEU A 379 -16.25 -14.50 -12.93
C LEU A 379 -17.33 -14.30 -11.87
N ALA A 380 -18.21 -15.28 -11.62
CA ALA A 380 -19.34 -15.12 -10.70
C ALA A 380 -18.91 -14.74 -9.28
N TRP A 381 -17.93 -15.46 -8.69
CA TRP A 381 -17.47 -15.15 -7.34
C TRP A 381 -16.80 -13.77 -7.24
N PRO A 382 -15.80 -13.42 -8.08
CA PRO A 382 -15.18 -12.10 -8.02
C PRO A 382 -16.16 -10.93 -8.16
N VAL A 383 -17.15 -11.05 -9.06
CA VAL A 383 -18.17 -10.03 -9.26
C VAL A 383 -19.04 -9.90 -8.01
N VAL A 384 -19.63 -10.99 -7.52
CA VAL A 384 -20.51 -10.97 -6.33
C VAL A 384 -19.75 -10.46 -5.10
N ALA A 385 -18.53 -10.93 -4.89
CA ALA A 385 -17.70 -10.59 -3.74
C ALA A 385 -17.29 -9.11 -3.68
N VAL A 386 -17.29 -8.39 -4.82
CA VAL A 386 -16.98 -6.96 -4.87
C VAL A 386 -18.25 -6.12 -4.94
N VAL A 387 -19.18 -6.47 -5.82
CA VAL A 387 -20.40 -5.68 -6.08
C VAL A 387 -21.31 -5.64 -4.85
N VAL A 388 -21.49 -6.75 -4.13
CA VAL A 388 -22.40 -6.78 -2.96
C VAL A 388 -21.95 -5.84 -1.83
N PRO A 389 -20.71 -5.94 -1.30
CA PRO A 389 -20.30 -5.05 -0.21
C PRO A 389 -20.19 -3.59 -0.63
N VAL A 390 -19.73 -3.32 -1.86
CA VAL A 390 -19.68 -1.95 -2.39
C VAL A 390 -21.10 -1.40 -2.55
N GLY A 391 -22.00 -2.14 -3.19
CA GLY A 391 -23.39 -1.72 -3.41
C GLY A 391 -24.16 -1.48 -2.10
N LEU A 392 -23.97 -2.35 -1.10
CA LEU A 392 -24.57 -2.14 0.24
C LEU A 392 -24.04 -0.87 0.90
N ALA A 393 -22.72 -0.64 0.89
CA ALA A 393 -22.14 0.56 1.47
C ALA A 393 -22.56 1.83 0.71
N SER A 394 -22.62 1.77 -0.61
CA SER A 394 -23.12 2.84 -1.46
C SER A 394 -24.58 3.17 -1.15
N ALA A 395 -25.45 2.16 -1.05
CA ALA A 395 -26.86 2.34 -0.70
C ALA A 395 -27.03 3.01 0.68
N VAL A 396 -26.31 2.54 1.69
CA VAL A 396 -26.30 3.16 3.03
C VAL A 396 -25.83 4.61 2.96
N THR A 397 -24.81 4.90 2.16
CA THR A 397 -24.26 6.25 1.99
C THR A 397 -25.26 7.19 1.32
N VAL A 398 -25.94 6.74 0.26
CA VAL A 398 -27.02 7.50 -0.40
C VAL A 398 -28.15 7.79 0.56
N LEU A 399 -28.61 6.78 1.32
CA LEU A 399 -29.69 6.94 2.30
C LEU A 399 -29.32 7.90 3.43
N ALA A 400 -28.09 7.85 3.92
CA ALA A 400 -27.61 8.73 5.00
C ALA A 400 -27.38 10.18 4.57
N ARG A 401 -27.23 10.44 3.26
CA ARG A 401 -26.94 11.76 2.67
C ARG A 401 -28.08 12.32 1.84
N TRP A 402 -29.27 11.70 1.90
CA TRP A 402 -30.42 12.15 1.13
C TRP A 402 -30.98 13.49 1.66
N PRO A 403 -31.36 14.45 0.80
CA PRO A 403 -31.22 14.46 -0.67
C PRO A 403 -29.81 14.80 -1.15
N LEU A 404 -29.37 14.16 -2.24
CA LEU A 404 -28.08 14.45 -2.88
C LEU A 404 -28.12 15.83 -3.53
N GLN A 405 -27.08 16.65 -3.29
CA GLN A 405 -27.06 18.06 -3.69
C GLN A 405 -26.59 18.30 -5.13
N GLY A 406 -25.98 17.30 -5.80
CA GLY A 406 -25.27 17.49 -7.07
C GLY A 406 -25.71 16.65 -8.28
N GLY A 407 -26.76 15.83 -8.17
CA GLY A 407 -27.20 14.98 -9.29
C GLY A 407 -28.33 14.02 -8.93
N GLY A 408 -28.97 13.44 -9.95
CA GLY A 408 -30.02 12.45 -9.73
C GLY A 408 -29.45 11.15 -9.12
N PRO A 409 -30.22 10.43 -8.27
CA PRO A 409 -29.76 9.15 -7.71
C PRO A 409 -29.35 8.13 -8.80
N SER A 410 -29.96 8.21 -9.99
CA SER A 410 -29.61 7.39 -11.15
C SER A 410 -28.17 7.58 -11.62
N ASP A 411 -27.67 8.82 -11.61
CA ASP A 411 -26.32 9.15 -12.09
C ASP A 411 -25.28 8.64 -11.11
N ALA A 412 -25.53 8.80 -9.81
CA ALA A 412 -24.66 8.29 -8.76
C ALA A 412 -24.56 6.75 -8.80
N VAL A 413 -25.68 6.06 -9.02
CA VAL A 413 -25.71 4.61 -9.20
C VAL A 413 -24.92 4.19 -10.45
N LEU A 414 -25.13 4.88 -11.56
CA LEU A 414 -24.48 4.57 -12.84
C LEU A 414 -22.96 4.76 -12.78
N LEU A 415 -22.49 5.86 -12.20
CA LEU A 415 -21.07 6.18 -12.04
C LEU A 415 -20.37 5.26 -11.02
N THR A 416 -21.06 4.92 -9.92
CA THR A 416 -20.56 3.93 -8.96
C THR A 416 -20.42 2.55 -9.62
N ALA A 417 -21.44 2.11 -10.37
CA ALA A 417 -21.41 0.85 -11.11
C ALA A 417 -20.29 0.84 -12.16
N GLY A 418 -20.17 1.91 -12.95
CA GLY A 418 -19.08 2.10 -13.91
C GLY A 418 -17.69 1.98 -13.26
N SER A 419 -17.50 2.65 -12.12
CA SER A 419 -16.25 2.59 -11.36
C SER A 419 -15.92 1.17 -10.87
N VAL A 420 -16.92 0.44 -10.37
CA VAL A 420 -16.74 -0.96 -9.95
C VAL A 420 -16.37 -1.85 -11.13
N VAL A 421 -17.01 -1.67 -12.29
CA VAL A 421 -16.70 -2.42 -13.51
C VAL A 421 -15.27 -2.13 -13.98
N LEU A 422 -14.86 -0.86 -14.00
CA LEU A 422 -13.49 -0.46 -14.29
C LEU A 422 -12.49 -1.13 -13.35
N VAL A 423 -12.74 -1.09 -12.04
CA VAL A 423 -11.88 -1.70 -11.02
C VAL A 423 -11.78 -3.22 -11.22
N LEU A 424 -12.89 -3.90 -11.49
CA LEU A 424 -12.89 -5.34 -11.76
C LEU A 424 -12.10 -5.68 -13.03
N GLY A 425 -12.27 -4.90 -14.11
CA GLY A 425 -11.50 -5.07 -15.35
C GLY A 425 -10.00 -4.86 -15.13
N ALA A 426 -9.63 -3.77 -14.45
CA ALA A 426 -8.25 -3.47 -14.12
C ALA A 426 -7.61 -4.52 -13.19
N ARG A 427 -8.39 -5.06 -12.25
CA ARG A 427 -7.95 -6.15 -11.38
C ARG A 427 -7.80 -7.47 -12.16
N PHE A 428 -8.69 -7.76 -13.11
CA PHE A 428 -8.55 -8.90 -14.00
C PHE A 428 -7.25 -8.80 -14.83
N LEU A 429 -6.98 -7.63 -15.44
CA LEU A 429 -5.73 -7.37 -16.17
C LEU A 429 -4.50 -7.64 -15.30
N ARG A 430 -4.55 -7.22 -14.03
CA ARG A 430 -3.48 -7.44 -13.05
C ARG A 430 -3.28 -8.91 -12.72
N GLU A 431 -4.34 -9.69 -12.56
CA GLU A 431 -4.22 -11.12 -12.21
C GLU A 431 -3.86 -12.00 -13.41
N MET A 432 -4.15 -11.59 -14.65
CA MET A 432 -3.73 -12.26 -15.89
C MET A 432 -2.26 -12.04 -16.26
N LYS A 433 -1.50 -11.39 -15.37
CA LYS A 433 -0.13 -11.00 -15.63
C LYS A 433 0.81 -12.21 -15.60
N MET A 434 1.71 -12.26 -16.57
CA MET A 434 2.74 -13.30 -16.75
C MET A 434 4.13 -12.73 -16.42
N ASN A 435 5.19 -13.45 -16.81
CA ASN A 435 6.57 -12.98 -16.70
C ASN A 435 6.76 -11.60 -17.35
N LEU A 436 7.74 -10.83 -16.84
CA LEU A 436 8.10 -9.53 -17.39
C LEU A 436 8.54 -9.72 -18.85
N PRO A 437 7.84 -9.11 -19.83
CA PRO A 437 8.27 -9.16 -21.22
C PRO A 437 9.67 -8.55 -21.37
N VAL A 438 10.56 -9.24 -22.07
CA VAL A 438 11.95 -8.80 -22.25
C VAL A 438 12.01 -7.46 -23.00
N GLU A 439 11.01 -7.15 -23.82
CA GLU A 439 10.87 -5.90 -24.56
C GLU A 439 10.68 -4.67 -23.64
N LEU A 440 10.28 -4.88 -22.38
CA LEU A 440 10.18 -3.81 -21.38
C LEU A 440 11.53 -3.49 -20.72
N LEU A 441 12.51 -4.39 -20.84
CA LEU A 441 13.88 -4.19 -20.34
C LEU A 441 14.77 -3.49 -21.36
N LEU A 442 14.31 -3.37 -22.62
CA LEU A 442 15.04 -2.64 -23.64
C LEU A 442 15.03 -1.14 -23.35
N PRO A 443 16.18 -0.45 -23.44
CA PRO A 443 16.26 0.97 -23.18
C PRO A 443 15.37 1.74 -24.16
N LEU A 444 14.55 2.64 -23.62
CA LEU A 444 13.75 3.56 -24.42
C LEU A 444 14.45 4.91 -24.39
N ILE A 445 15.35 5.11 -25.37
CA ILE A 445 16.14 6.34 -25.46
C ILE A 445 15.18 7.49 -25.82
N THR A 446 14.96 8.39 -24.87
CA THR A 446 14.22 9.63 -25.08
C THR A 446 15.10 10.83 -24.75
N PRO A 447 14.72 12.05 -25.16
CA PRO A 447 15.42 13.27 -24.74
C PRO A 447 15.48 13.46 -23.21
N LEU A 448 14.59 12.79 -22.46
CA LEU A 448 14.54 12.79 -20.99
C LEU A 448 15.38 11.67 -20.36
N GLY A 449 16.10 10.89 -21.16
CA GLY A 449 16.85 9.70 -20.74
C GLY A 449 16.13 8.38 -21.05
N ASP A 450 16.58 7.31 -20.39
CA ASP A 450 15.98 5.97 -20.54
C ASP A 450 14.68 5.85 -19.71
N LEU A 451 13.54 5.73 -20.40
CA LEU A 451 12.22 5.53 -19.76
C LEU A 451 11.85 4.05 -19.54
N SER A 452 12.79 3.11 -19.73
CA SER A 452 12.58 1.69 -19.46
C SER A 452 12.03 1.45 -18.04
N ALA A 453 12.57 2.14 -17.04
CA ALA A 453 12.12 2.05 -15.64
C ALA A 453 10.65 2.48 -15.46
N VAL A 454 10.21 3.52 -16.17
CA VAL A 454 8.80 3.97 -16.15
C VAL A 454 7.91 2.93 -16.80
N ARG A 455 8.32 2.33 -17.93
CA ARG A 455 7.57 1.24 -18.58
C ARG A 455 7.42 0.03 -17.65
N VAL A 456 8.51 -0.37 -16.98
CA VAL A 456 8.48 -1.44 -15.98
C VAL A 456 7.55 -1.06 -14.83
N PHE A 457 7.62 0.17 -14.31
CA PHE A 457 6.74 0.64 -13.24
C PHE A 457 5.26 0.62 -13.66
N VAL A 458 4.92 1.18 -14.81
CA VAL A 458 3.55 1.17 -15.36
C VAL A 458 3.08 -0.26 -15.57
N TRP A 459 3.92 -1.15 -16.10
CA TRP A 459 3.58 -2.57 -16.18
C TRP A 459 3.35 -3.16 -14.78
N GLN A 460 4.18 -2.82 -13.78
CA GLN A 460 4.05 -3.27 -12.39
C GLN A 460 2.81 -2.75 -11.67
N PHE A 461 2.23 -1.63 -12.07
CA PHE A 461 1.06 -1.03 -11.43
C PHE A 461 -0.10 -0.79 -12.40
N ASP A 462 -0.10 -1.44 -13.55
CA ASP A 462 -1.06 -1.28 -14.65
C ASP A 462 -2.52 -1.27 -14.19
N GLY A 463 -2.92 -2.21 -13.33
CA GLY A 463 -4.28 -2.23 -12.77
C GLY A 463 -4.60 -0.97 -11.96
N LEU A 464 -3.68 -0.50 -11.11
CA LEU A 464 -3.88 0.73 -10.33
C LEU A 464 -3.86 1.97 -11.23
N VAL A 465 -2.94 2.03 -12.19
CA VAL A 465 -2.83 3.12 -13.17
C VAL A 465 -4.11 3.25 -13.98
N VAL A 466 -4.68 2.13 -14.45
CA VAL A 466 -5.96 2.14 -15.18
C VAL A 466 -7.10 2.63 -14.29
N VAL A 467 -7.16 2.22 -13.02
CA VAL A 467 -8.20 2.71 -12.10
C VAL A 467 -8.09 4.23 -11.91
N LEU A 468 -6.89 4.74 -11.63
CA LEU A 468 -6.68 6.18 -11.42
C LEU A 468 -6.96 6.99 -12.69
N ALA A 469 -6.36 6.60 -13.82
CA ALA A 469 -6.58 7.28 -15.09
C ALA A 469 -8.04 7.18 -15.55
N GLY A 470 -8.68 6.02 -15.40
CA GLY A 470 -10.07 5.82 -15.77
C GLY A 470 -11.03 6.67 -14.95
N VAL A 471 -10.83 6.78 -13.62
CA VAL A 471 -11.63 7.68 -12.77
C VAL A 471 -11.44 9.14 -13.18
N LEU A 472 -10.20 9.57 -13.45
CA LEU A 472 -9.93 10.94 -13.92
C LEU A 472 -10.61 11.24 -15.27
N VAL A 473 -10.56 10.29 -16.21
CA VAL A 473 -11.23 10.45 -17.51
C VAL A 473 -12.74 10.46 -17.34
N MET A 474 -13.31 9.58 -16.50
CA MET A 474 -14.73 9.56 -16.18
C MET A 474 -15.19 10.88 -15.57
N ASN A 475 -14.40 11.45 -14.66
CA ASN A 475 -14.68 12.74 -14.02
C ASN A 475 -14.66 13.90 -15.03
N GLY A 476 -13.86 13.80 -16.09
CA GLY A 476 -13.83 14.79 -17.17
C GLY A 476 -14.99 14.68 -18.17
N MET A 477 -15.90 13.72 -18.03
CA MET A 477 -17.00 13.52 -18.98
C MET A 477 -18.19 14.43 -18.68
N PRO A 478 -18.86 14.96 -19.73
CA PRO A 478 -20.00 15.86 -19.56
C PRO A 478 -21.28 15.14 -19.10
N SER A 479 -21.33 13.81 -19.15
CA SER A 479 -22.51 13.02 -18.74
C SER A 479 -22.13 11.73 -18.03
N ALA A 480 -22.99 11.31 -17.09
CA ALA A 480 -22.83 10.05 -16.34
C ALA A 480 -22.85 8.82 -17.26
N SER A 481 -23.66 8.86 -18.33
CA SER A 481 -23.71 7.81 -19.35
C SER A 481 -22.42 7.73 -20.17
N GLY A 482 -21.85 8.87 -20.57
CA GLY A 482 -20.55 8.93 -21.25
C GLY A 482 -19.42 8.38 -20.38
N ALA A 483 -19.38 8.77 -19.10
CA ALA A 483 -18.44 8.24 -18.13
C ALA A 483 -18.58 6.71 -17.94
N ALA A 484 -19.81 6.20 -17.82
CA ALA A 484 -20.05 4.76 -17.67
C ALA A 484 -19.67 3.98 -18.94
N LEU A 485 -19.91 4.52 -20.13
CA LEU A 485 -19.47 3.92 -21.39
C LEU A 485 -17.93 3.84 -21.48
N ILE A 486 -17.23 4.88 -21.04
CA ILE A 486 -15.76 4.85 -20.96
C ILE A 486 -15.28 3.81 -19.96
N ALA A 487 -15.91 3.72 -18.79
CA ALA A 487 -15.57 2.72 -17.79
C ALA A 487 -15.74 1.30 -18.35
N LEU A 488 -16.83 1.04 -19.07
CA LEU A 488 -17.09 -0.22 -19.76
C LEU A 488 -16.06 -0.50 -20.86
N GLY A 489 -15.76 0.49 -21.70
CA GLY A 489 -14.76 0.37 -22.76
C GLY A 489 -13.36 0.09 -22.21
N ALA A 490 -12.94 0.80 -21.16
CA ALA A 490 -11.67 0.58 -20.47
C ALA A 490 -11.62 -0.79 -19.79
N ALA A 491 -12.71 -1.23 -19.14
CA ALA A 491 -12.80 -2.56 -18.56
C ALA A 491 -12.72 -3.66 -19.64
N ALA A 492 -13.40 -3.49 -20.78
CA ALA A 492 -13.31 -4.41 -21.91
C ALA A 492 -11.89 -4.46 -22.49
N CYS A 493 -11.21 -3.31 -22.61
CA CYS A 493 -9.80 -3.24 -23.01
C CYS A 493 -8.90 -3.97 -22.01
N CYS A 494 -9.16 -3.85 -20.70
CA CYS A 494 -8.42 -4.57 -19.66
C CYS A 494 -8.61 -6.08 -19.75
N VAL A 495 -9.84 -6.54 -19.94
CA VAL A 495 -10.15 -7.97 -20.14
C VAL A 495 -9.44 -8.49 -21.38
N TRP A 496 -9.53 -7.76 -22.50
CA TRP A 496 -8.87 -8.12 -23.74
C TRP A 496 -7.35 -8.18 -23.62
N ALA A 497 -6.73 -7.14 -23.03
CA ALA A 497 -5.30 -7.09 -22.81
C ALA A 497 -4.83 -8.17 -21.82
N GLY A 498 -5.63 -8.48 -20.80
CA GLY A 498 -5.40 -9.59 -19.89
C GLY A 498 -5.38 -10.94 -20.60
N LEU A 499 -6.39 -11.22 -21.44
CA LEU A 499 -6.45 -12.44 -22.23
C LEU A 499 -5.30 -12.55 -23.25
N ARG A 500 -4.88 -11.43 -23.86
CA ARG A 500 -3.71 -11.44 -24.75
C ARG A 500 -2.42 -11.84 -24.02
N ARG A 501 -2.27 -11.53 -22.73
CA ARG A 501 -1.10 -11.94 -21.93
C ARG A 501 -1.00 -13.44 -21.74
N THR A 502 -2.11 -14.15 -21.81
CA THR A 502 -2.13 -15.63 -21.72
C THR A 502 -1.94 -16.30 -23.09
N GLY A 503 -1.72 -15.54 -24.16
CA GLY A 503 -1.58 -16.07 -25.53
C GLY A 503 -2.92 -16.31 -26.23
N TRP A 504 -4.04 -16.00 -25.58
CA TRP A 504 -5.37 -16.19 -26.17
C TRP A 504 -5.81 -14.94 -26.93
N SER A 505 -6.24 -15.13 -28.18
CA SER A 505 -6.95 -14.09 -28.93
C SER A 505 -8.47 -14.24 -28.78
N LEU A 506 -9.23 -13.16 -28.97
CA LEU A 506 -10.71 -13.18 -28.85
C LEU A 506 -11.36 -14.17 -29.82
N ARG A 507 -10.81 -14.34 -31.02
CA ARG A 507 -11.37 -15.22 -32.07
C ARG A 507 -11.46 -16.70 -31.66
N PRO A 508 -10.39 -17.37 -31.19
CA PRO A 508 -10.47 -18.74 -30.70
C PRO A 508 -11.33 -18.88 -29.44
N LEU A 509 -11.42 -17.84 -28.60
CA LEU A 509 -12.28 -17.84 -27.42
C LEU A 509 -13.76 -17.82 -27.81
N VAL A 510 -14.15 -16.93 -28.73
CA VAL A 510 -15.52 -16.84 -29.29
C VAL A 510 -15.87 -18.09 -30.11
N ALA A 511 -14.96 -18.57 -30.95
CA ALA A 511 -15.17 -19.78 -31.76
C ALA A 511 -15.29 -21.05 -30.91
N ARG A 512 -14.73 -21.08 -29.70
CA ARG A 512 -14.88 -22.19 -28.74
C ARG A 512 -16.13 -22.03 -27.87
N LEU A 513 -16.49 -20.82 -27.45
CA LEU A 513 -17.73 -20.55 -26.72
C LEU A 513 -18.97 -20.83 -27.56
N GLY A 514 -18.92 -20.61 -28.88
CA GLY A 514 -20.01 -20.92 -29.80
C GLY A 514 -20.18 -22.42 -30.13
N ARG A 515 -19.32 -23.30 -29.61
CA ARG A 515 -19.45 -24.77 -29.76
C ARG A 515 -20.14 -25.45 -28.57
N VAL A 516 -20.59 -24.68 -27.58
CA VAL A 516 -21.29 -25.17 -26.37
C VAL A 516 -22.78 -25.01 -26.51
#